data_AF-A0A1B3JEE8-F1
#
_entry.id   AF-A0A1B3JEE8-F1
#
_cell.length_a   1.000
_cell.length_b   1.000
_cell.length_c   1.000
_cell.angle_alpha   90.00
_cell.angle_beta   90.00
_cell.angle_gamma   90.00
#
_symmetry.space_group_name_H-M   'P 1'
#
loop_
_entity.id
_entity.type
_entity.pdbx_description
1 polymer ?
#
loop_
_entity_poly.entity_id
_entity_poly.type
_entity_poly.pdbx_seq_one_letter_code
_entity_poly.pdbx_strand_id
1 'polypeptide(L)'
;MSTIHDVAKLAKVSVATVSRVLNNHPSVSKKTRLSVQNAISQLSYQPNANAQALAVQNTDTIGVVVTDVTDSFFAILVKAVDKVAESHNKTILIGIGYHHAEKEREAINTLLRKRCSCLVVHSKALSDEELKDYLDKVKGMVVINRVIKGL
;
A
#
# COMPACT_ATOMS: atom_id res chain seq x y z
N MET A 1 -7.23 -4.98 29.50
CA MET A 1 -6.83 -3.96 28.51
C MET A 1 -8.06 -3.65 27.67
N SER A 2 -8.49 -2.40 27.59
CA SER A 2 -9.66 -2.02 26.79
C SER A 2 -9.35 -2.11 25.29
N THR A 3 -10.32 -2.58 24.51
CA THR A 3 -10.18 -2.77 23.05
C THR A 3 -11.07 -1.77 22.29
N ILE A 4 -10.87 -1.65 20.98
CA ILE A 4 -11.73 -0.82 20.12
C ILE A 4 -13.20 -1.29 20.13
N HIS A 5 -13.45 -2.58 20.39
CA HIS A 5 -14.79 -3.14 20.55
C HIS A 5 -15.47 -2.64 21.83
N ASP A 6 -14.70 -2.48 22.91
CA ASP A 6 -15.22 -1.96 24.18
C ASP A 6 -15.60 -0.48 24.04
N VAL A 7 -14.78 0.30 23.33
CA VAL A 7 -15.08 1.69 22.98
C VAL A 7 -16.34 1.78 22.12
N ALA A 8 -16.46 0.93 21.10
CA ALA A 8 -17.63 0.90 20.21
C ALA A 8 -18.91 0.57 20.97
N LYS A 9 -18.85 -0.42 21.88
CA LYS A 9 -19.97 -0.83 22.72
C LYS A 9 -20.39 0.28 23.69
N LEU A 10 -19.44 0.94 24.35
CA LEU A 10 -19.71 2.03 25.28
C LEU A 10 -20.27 3.27 24.59
N ALA A 11 -19.72 3.63 23.43
CA ALA A 11 -20.18 4.76 22.62
C ALA A 11 -21.45 4.44 21.79
N LYS A 12 -21.96 3.21 21.83
CA LYS A 12 -23.13 2.73 21.07
C LYS A 12 -23.01 2.96 19.56
N VAL A 13 -21.85 2.65 18.99
CA VAL A 13 -21.57 2.78 17.56
C VAL A 13 -20.84 1.55 17.01
N SER A 14 -20.70 1.46 15.69
CA SER A 14 -19.87 0.42 15.06
C SER A 14 -18.38 0.67 15.30
N VAL A 15 -17.58 -0.40 15.27
CA VAL A 15 -16.10 -0.33 15.29
C VAL A 15 -15.57 0.54 14.15
N ALA A 16 -16.19 0.45 12.95
CA ALA A 16 -15.85 1.29 11.81
C ALA A 16 -16.08 2.79 12.09
N THR A 17 -17.12 3.13 12.83
CA THR A 17 -17.38 4.52 13.26
C THR A 17 -16.31 5.00 14.25
N VAL A 18 -15.90 4.16 15.21
CA VAL A 18 -14.80 4.48 16.13
C VAL A 18 -13.50 4.72 15.36
N SER A 19 -13.17 3.85 14.40
CA SER A 19 -12.00 4.02 13.52
C SER A 19 -12.05 5.34 12.75
N ARG A 20 -13.19 5.71 12.17
CA ARG A 20 -13.37 7.01 11.50
C ARG A 20 -13.18 8.21 12.42
N VAL A 21 -13.60 8.11 13.68
CA VAL A 21 -13.36 9.17 14.68
C VAL A 21 -11.88 9.31 14.97
N LEU A 22 -11.18 8.19 15.23
CA LEU A 22 -9.74 8.16 15.50
C LEU A 22 -8.92 8.71 14.33
N ASN A 23 -9.35 8.44 13.09
CA ASN A 23 -8.71 8.93 11.86
C ASN A 23 -9.23 10.30 11.40
N ASN A 24 -9.98 11.04 12.22
CA ASN A 24 -10.54 12.36 11.90
C ASN A 24 -11.35 12.45 10.59
N HIS A 25 -12.03 11.37 10.20
CA HIS A 25 -12.82 11.34 8.97
C HIS A 25 -14.01 12.34 9.02
N PRO A 26 -14.28 13.11 7.94
CA PRO A 26 -15.28 14.18 7.94
C PRO A 26 -16.73 13.67 8.00
N SER A 27 -16.98 12.42 7.65
CA SER A 27 -18.33 11.83 7.62
C SER A 27 -18.96 11.56 9.00
N VAL A 28 -18.29 11.90 10.10
CA VAL A 28 -18.76 11.62 11.46
C VAL A 28 -19.31 12.89 12.11
N SER A 29 -20.56 12.83 12.57
CA SER A 29 -21.21 13.95 13.25
C SER A 29 -20.45 14.37 14.51
N LYS A 30 -20.54 15.65 14.87
CA LYS A 30 -19.95 16.17 16.12
C LYS A 30 -20.44 15.40 17.35
N LYS A 31 -21.75 15.07 17.39
CA LYS A 31 -22.36 14.29 18.47
C LYS A 31 -21.72 12.91 18.62
N THR A 32 -21.54 12.20 17.51
CA THR A 32 -20.91 10.87 17.50
C THR A 32 -19.45 10.94 17.91
N ARG A 33 -18.71 11.96 17.44
CA ARG A 33 -17.31 12.18 17.81
C ARG A 33 -17.13 12.38 19.32
N LEU A 34 -17.96 13.24 19.92
CA LEU A 34 -18.00 13.45 21.37
C LEU A 34 -18.29 12.17 22.14
N SER A 35 -19.28 11.39 21.70
CA SER A 35 -19.63 10.11 22.35
C SER A 35 -18.46 9.12 22.35
N VAL A 36 -17.72 9.03 21.24
CA VAL A 36 -16.55 8.16 21.13
C VAL A 36 -15.39 8.68 21.98
N GLN A 37 -15.12 9.99 21.98
CA GLN A 37 -14.06 10.58 22.82
C GLN A 37 -14.31 10.35 24.31
N ASN A 38 -15.56 10.51 24.76
CA ASN A 38 -15.92 10.22 26.15
C ASN A 38 -15.69 8.75 26.51
N ALA A 39 -16.05 7.81 25.62
CA ALA A 39 -15.82 6.39 25.83
C ALA A 39 -14.33 6.04 25.88
N ILE A 40 -13.50 6.67 25.04
CA ILE A 40 -12.03 6.52 25.06
C ILE A 40 -11.47 6.96 26.41
N SER A 41 -11.87 8.14 26.89
CA SER A 41 -11.43 8.66 28.19
C SER A 41 -11.88 7.79 29.36
N GLN A 42 -13.14 7.31 29.37
CA GLN A 42 -13.66 6.47 30.44
C GLN A 42 -12.97 5.10 30.52
N LEU A 43 -12.59 4.53 29.37
CA LEU A 43 -11.94 3.23 29.31
C LEU A 43 -10.41 3.30 29.37
N SER A 44 -9.85 4.50 29.51
CA SER A 44 -8.41 4.78 29.34
C SER A 44 -7.84 4.08 28.10
N TYR A 45 -8.63 4.05 27.03
CA TYR A 45 -8.27 3.32 25.81
C TYR A 45 -7.15 4.06 25.10
N GLN A 46 -6.04 3.36 24.88
CA GLN A 46 -4.97 3.84 24.02
C GLN A 46 -5.00 3.06 22.70
N PRO A 47 -5.07 3.76 21.55
CA PRO A 47 -4.96 3.10 20.27
C PRO A 47 -3.62 2.36 20.16
N ASN A 48 -3.68 1.07 19.83
CA ASN A 48 -2.48 0.28 19.63
C ASN A 48 -1.82 0.68 18.31
N ALA A 49 -0.67 1.33 18.37
CA ALA A 49 0.10 1.78 17.21
C ALA A 49 0.42 0.63 16.23
N ASN A 50 0.68 -0.60 16.72
CA ASN A 50 0.91 -1.76 15.86
C ASN A 50 -0.38 -2.19 15.15
N ALA A 51 -1.53 -2.16 15.83
CA ALA A 51 -2.82 -2.47 15.21
C ALA A 51 -3.24 -1.39 14.19
N GLN A 52 -2.91 -0.12 14.46
CA GLN A 52 -3.08 0.97 13.49
C GLN A 52 -2.17 0.81 12.28
N ALA A 53 -0.89 0.50 12.46
CA ALA A 53 0.06 0.23 11.37
C ALA A 53 -0.29 -1.05 10.58
N LEU A 54 -0.99 -2.01 11.19
CA LEU A 54 -1.52 -3.18 10.50
C LEU A 54 -2.78 -2.85 9.69
N ALA A 55 -3.64 -1.97 10.19
CA ALA A 55 -4.87 -1.54 9.52
C ALA A 55 -4.61 -0.48 8.42
N VAL A 56 -3.59 0.34 8.58
CA VAL A 56 -3.07 1.22 7.53
C VAL A 56 -2.26 0.32 6.59
N GLN A 57 -2.80 0.05 5.41
CA GLN A 57 -1.96 -0.41 4.32
C GLN A 57 -0.82 0.60 4.17
N ASN A 58 0.43 0.15 4.25
CA ASN A 58 1.59 0.99 3.99
C ASN A 58 1.59 1.36 2.50
N THR A 59 0.81 2.39 2.15
CA THR A 59 0.67 2.89 0.76
C THR A 59 1.76 3.91 0.43
N ASP A 60 2.68 4.17 1.35
CA ASP A 60 3.72 5.19 1.17
C ASP A 60 4.90 4.69 0.37
N THR A 61 4.93 3.40 0.04
CA THR A 61 5.99 2.79 -0.75
C THR A 61 5.49 2.31 -2.13
N ILE A 62 6.22 2.72 -3.17
CA ILE A 62 6.05 2.28 -4.55
C ILE A 62 7.13 1.26 -4.87
N GLY A 63 6.75 0.08 -5.35
CA GLY A 63 7.71 -0.92 -5.82
C GLY A 63 8.09 -0.67 -7.27
N VAL A 64 9.37 -0.79 -7.61
CA VAL A 64 9.87 -0.63 -8.98
C VAL A 64 10.66 -1.88 -9.35
N VAL A 65 10.22 -2.60 -10.37
CA VAL A 65 10.95 -3.77 -10.90
C VAL A 65 11.67 -3.36 -12.18
N VAL A 66 12.99 -3.50 -12.17
CA VAL A 66 13.86 -3.22 -13.31
C VAL A 66 14.71 -4.44 -13.66
N THR A 67 15.29 -4.45 -14.85
CA THR A 67 16.19 -5.54 -15.25
C THR A 67 17.55 -5.41 -14.57
N ASP A 68 18.18 -4.24 -14.65
CA ASP A 68 19.52 -3.98 -14.13
C ASP A 68 19.66 -2.47 -13.86
N VAL A 69 20.04 -2.09 -12.65
CA VAL A 69 20.19 -0.67 -12.25
C VAL A 69 21.44 0.00 -12.82
N THR A 70 22.37 -0.78 -13.37
CA THR A 70 23.61 -0.26 -13.97
C THR A 70 23.41 0.20 -15.41
N ASP A 71 22.38 -0.28 -16.09
CA ASP A 71 22.02 0.17 -17.43
C ASP A 71 21.40 1.58 -17.37
N SER A 72 21.93 2.47 -18.21
CA SER A 72 21.51 3.86 -18.33
C SER A 72 20.00 4.07 -18.49
N PHE A 73 19.30 3.18 -19.21
CA PHE A 73 17.86 3.26 -19.39
C PHE A 73 17.12 3.10 -18.04
N PHE A 74 17.49 2.07 -17.28
CA PHE A 74 16.84 1.78 -15.99
C PHE A 74 17.26 2.77 -14.90
N ALA A 75 18.50 3.26 -14.93
CA ALA A 75 18.94 4.33 -14.03
C ALA A 75 18.11 5.60 -14.22
N ILE A 76 17.85 6.00 -15.47
CA ILE A 76 16.99 7.16 -15.79
C ILE A 76 15.55 6.89 -15.37
N LEU A 77 15.03 5.69 -15.65
CA LEU A 77 13.67 5.30 -15.24
C LEU A 77 13.49 5.39 -13.73
N VAL A 78 14.38 4.75 -12.95
CA VAL A 78 14.32 4.76 -11.48
C VAL A 78 14.37 6.19 -10.96
N LYS A 79 15.28 7.02 -11.48
CA LYS A 79 15.37 8.44 -11.12
C LYS A 79 14.07 9.20 -11.41
N ALA A 80 13.42 8.92 -12.54
CA ALA A 80 12.16 9.57 -12.90
C ALA A 80 11.01 9.16 -11.97
N VAL A 81 10.91 7.86 -11.65
CA VAL A 81 9.90 7.35 -10.71
C VAL A 81 10.13 7.90 -9.30
N ASP A 82 11.39 7.93 -8.84
CA ASP A 82 11.78 8.46 -7.53
C ASP A 82 11.37 9.93 -7.36
N LYS A 83 11.68 10.77 -8.36
CA LYS A 83 11.31 12.20 -8.35
C LYS A 83 9.80 12.42 -8.26
N VAL A 84 9.01 11.60 -8.96
CA VAL A 84 7.55 11.69 -8.87
C VAL A 84 7.07 11.18 -7.51
N ALA A 85 7.59 10.06 -7.02
CA ALA A 85 7.26 9.52 -5.72
C ALA A 85 7.51 10.55 -4.59
N GLU A 86 8.67 11.20 -4.60
CA GLU A 86 9.06 12.24 -3.64
C GLU A 86 8.04 13.39 -3.62
N SER A 87 7.59 13.87 -4.80
CA SER A 87 6.59 14.94 -4.89
C SER A 87 5.23 14.59 -4.26
N HIS A 88 4.97 13.30 -4.05
CA HIS A 88 3.78 12.77 -3.40
C HIS A 88 4.03 12.25 -1.97
N ASN A 89 5.19 12.55 -1.37
CA ASN A 89 5.63 12.03 -0.07
C ASN A 89 5.66 10.49 -0.03
N LYS A 90 6.10 9.87 -1.12
CA LYS A 90 6.26 8.42 -1.26
C LYS A 90 7.74 8.05 -1.38
N THR A 91 8.07 6.82 -1.01
CA THR A 91 9.42 6.25 -1.16
C THR A 91 9.39 5.09 -2.15
N ILE A 92 10.49 4.84 -2.86
CA ILE A 92 10.59 3.68 -3.76
C ILE A 92 11.35 2.50 -3.13
N LEU A 93 10.95 1.27 -3.50
CA LEU A 93 11.73 0.06 -3.28
C LEU A 93 12.01 -0.61 -4.62
N ILE A 94 13.27 -0.96 -4.88
CA ILE A 94 13.70 -1.49 -6.17
C ILE A 94 13.90 -3.01 -6.07
N GLY A 95 13.30 -3.74 -6.99
CA GLY A 95 13.55 -5.16 -7.26
C GLY A 95 14.24 -5.34 -8.61
N ILE A 96 15.19 -6.28 -8.70
CA ILE A 96 16.01 -6.48 -9.90
C ILE A 96 15.79 -7.90 -10.45
N GLY A 97 15.34 -7.98 -11.70
CA GLY A 97 14.93 -9.24 -12.34
C GLY A 97 15.94 -9.86 -13.30
N TYR A 98 16.96 -9.13 -13.77
CA TYR A 98 18.01 -9.62 -14.68
C TYR A 98 17.50 -10.42 -15.90
N HIS A 99 16.35 -10.04 -16.48
CA HIS A 99 15.72 -10.75 -17.61
C HIS A 99 15.48 -12.25 -17.37
N HIS A 100 15.35 -12.68 -16.13
CA HIS A 100 15.11 -14.07 -15.78
C HIS A 100 13.73 -14.19 -15.15
N ALA A 101 12.85 -14.99 -15.75
CA ALA A 101 11.44 -15.08 -15.33
C ALA A 101 11.28 -15.32 -13.83
N GLU A 102 12.01 -16.29 -13.27
CA GLU A 102 12.00 -16.55 -11.82
C GLU A 102 12.40 -15.34 -10.96
N LYS A 103 13.43 -14.59 -11.38
CA LYS A 103 13.91 -13.42 -10.62
C LYS A 103 12.96 -12.24 -10.76
N GLU A 104 12.39 -12.02 -11.95
CA GLU A 104 11.35 -11.00 -12.16
C GLU A 104 10.13 -11.30 -11.27
N ARG A 105 9.68 -12.56 -11.25
CA ARG A 105 8.59 -13.03 -10.38
C ARG A 105 8.91 -12.85 -8.91
N GLU A 106 10.11 -13.24 -8.48
CA GLU A 106 10.57 -13.08 -7.10
C GLU A 106 10.63 -11.61 -6.69
N ALA A 107 11.12 -10.73 -7.57
CA ALA A 107 11.16 -9.29 -7.33
C ALA A 107 9.75 -8.71 -7.14
N ILE A 108 8.80 -9.02 -8.04
CA ILE A 108 7.40 -8.59 -7.92
C ILE A 108 6.81 -9.09 -6.60
N ASN A 109 6.92 -10.40 -6.32
CA ASN A 109 6.35 -11.00 -5.11
C ASN A 109 6.98 -10.46 -3.83
N THR A 110 8.28 -10.13 -3.85
CA THR A 110 8.96 -9.51 -2.70
C THR A 110 8.39 -8.12 -2.42
N LEU A 111 8.20 -7.29 -3.44
CA LEU A 111 7.63 -5.95 -3.28
C LEU A 111 6.18 -6.02 -2.78
N LEU A 112 5.39 -6.97 -3.28
CA LEU A 112 4.03 -7.24 -2.76
C LEU A 112 4.04 -7.66 -1.29
N ARG A 113 4.95 -8.57 -0.88
CA ARG A 113 5.12 -8.95 0.53
C ARG A 113 5.59 -7.78 1.41
N LYS A 114 6.37 -6.85 0.85
CA LYS A 114 6.75 -5.58 1.49
C LYS A 114 5.62 -4.54 1.51
N ARG A 115 4.42 -4.92 1.08
CA ARG A 115 3.19 -4.11 1.07
C ARG A 115 3.25 -2.91 0.12
N CYS A 116 4.04 -2.98 -0.94
CA CYS A 116 3.97 -1.99 -2.01
C CYS A 116 2.60 -2.09 -2.70
N SER A 117 1.72 -1.12 -2.46
CA SER A 117 0.37 -1.08 -3.04
C SER A 117 0.35 -0.69 -4.53
N CYS A 118 1.39 0.01 -4.97
CA CYS A 118 1.62 0.38 -6.36
C CYS A 118 2.94 -0.21 -6.84
N LEU A 119 2.96 -0.71 -8.08
CA LEU A 119 4.14 -1.30 -8.70
C LEU A 119 4.36 -0.70 -10.09
N VAL A 120 5.59 -0.31 -10.40
CA VAL A 120 6.04 -0.02 -11.76
C VAL A 120 6.92 -1.16 -12.21
N VAL A 121 6.48 -1.95 -13.18
CA VAL A 121 7.13 -3.21 -13.56
C VAL A 121 7.63 -3.14 -14.99
N HIS A 122 8.95 -3.25 -15.15
CA HIS A 122 9.54 -3.72 -16.40
C HIS A 122 9.75 -5.23 -16.30
N SER A 123 9.23 -5.98 -17.28
CA SER A 123 9.39 -7.43 -17.36
C SER A 123 9.52 -7.87 -18.81
N LYS A 124 10.64 -8.51 -19.12
CA LYS A 124 10.92 -9.05 -20.46
C LYS A 124 10.66 -10.56 -20.51
N ALA A 125 10.85 -11.26 -19.40
CA ALA A 125 10.89 -12.72 -19.38
C ALA A 125 9.55 -13.38 -19.00
N LEU A 126 8.70 -12.72 -18.22
CA LEU A 126 7.37 -13.25 -17.89
C LEU A 126 6.46 -13.27 -19.13
N SER A 127 5.50 -14.19 -19.17
CA SER A 127 4.51 -14.22 -20.24
C SER A 127 3.46 -13.12 -20.10
N ASP A 128 2.72 -12.84 -21.17
CA ASP A 128 1.62 -11.87 -21.13
C ASP A 128 0.50 -12.35 -20.21
N GLU A 129 0.19 -13.66 -20.20
CA GLU A 129 -0.81 -14.26 -19.32
C GLU A 129 -0.45 -14.07 -17.85
N GLU A 130 0.81 -14.28 -17.50
CA GLU A 130 1.26 -14.14 -16.12
C GLU A 130 1.24 -12.68 -15.65
N LEU A 131 1.64 -11.76 -16.52
CA LEU A 131 1.55 -10.33 -16.22
C LEU A 131 0.10 -9.86 -16.06
N LYS A 132 -0.85 -10.41 -16.83
CA LYS A 132 -2.29 -10.15 -16.63
C LYS A 132 -2.77 -10.61 -15.27
N ASP A 133 -2.39 -11.83 -14.84
CA ASP A 133 -2.74 -12.33 -13.52
C ASP A 133 -2.28 -11.39 -12.39
N TYR A 134 -1.10 -10.79 -12.54
CA TYR A 134 -0.60 -9.78 -11.61
C TYR A 134 -1.40 -8.48 -11.67
N LEU A 135 -1.68 -7.95 -12.86
CA LEU A 135 -2.44 -6.72 -13.07
C LEU A 135 -3.89 -6.84 -12.54
N ASP A 136 -4.49 -8.02 -12.65
CA ASP A 136 -5.82 -8.27 -12.10
C ASP A 136 -5.84 -8.26 -10.57
N LYS A 137 -4.80 -8.83 -9.94
CA LYS A 137 -4.65 -8.90 -8.47
C LYS A 137 -4.16 -7.58 -7.86
N VAL A 138 -3.38 -6.79 -8.60
CA VAL A 138 -2.70 -5.59 -8.11
C VAL A 138 -3.13 -4.39 -8.94
N LYS A 139 -4.23 -3.74 -8.54
CA LYS A 139 -4.80 -2.62 -9.29
C LYS A 139 -3.87 -1.40 -9.42
N GLY A 140 -2.90 -1.26 -8.51
CA GLY A 140 -1.86 -0.22 -8.57
C GLY A 140 -0.62 -0.61 -9.39
N MET A 141 -0.63 -1.74 -10.09
CA MET A 141 0.49 -2.18 -10.93
C MET A 141 0.36 -1.60 -12.34
N VAL A 142 1.49 -1.11 -12.87
CA VAL A 142 1.63 -0.69 -14.27
C VAL A 142 2.82 -1.43 -14.89
N VAL A 143 2.65 -1.90 -16.11
CA VAL A 143 3.74 -2.53 -16.89
C VAL A 143 4.24 -1.51 -17.92
N ILE A 144 5.56 -1.36 -18.01
CA ILE A 144 6.22 -0.41 -18.92
C ILE A 144 7.01 -1.12 -20.00
N ASN A 145 7.17 -0.45 -21.15
CA ASN A 145 7.93 -0.94 -22.30
C ASN A 145 7.44 -2.31 -22.83
N ARG A 146 6.15 -2.60 -22.65
CA ARG A 146 5.47 -3.80 -23.16
C ARG A 146 3.99 -3.51 -23.36
N VAL A 147 3.42 -4.00 -24.45
CA VAL A 147 1.96 -3.92 -24.72
C VAL A 147 1.39 -5.31 -24.51
N ILE A 148 0.47 -5.45 -23.56
CA ILE A 148 -0.21 -6.71 -23.27
C ILE A 148 -1.61 -6.63 -23.91
N LYS A 149 -1.90 -7.51 -24.86
CA LYS A 149 -3.18 -7.47 -25.59
C LYS A 149 -4.35 -7.87 -24.69
N GLY A 150 -5.46 -7.13 -24.75
CA GLY A 150 -6.70 -7.46 -24.03
C GLY A 150 -6.78 -6.93 -22.59
N LEU A 151 -5.94 -5.96 -22.25
CA LEU A 151 -6.09 -5.04 -21.11
C LEU A 151 -6.56 -3.67 -21.61
#